data_AF-A0A6G3RRT8-F1
#
_entry.id   AF-A0A6G3RRT8-F1
#
_cell.length_a   1.000
_cell.length_b   1.000
_cell.length_c   1.000
_cell.angle_alpha   90.00
_cell.angle_beta   90.00
_cell.angle_gamma   90.00
#
_symmetry.space_group_name_H-M   'P 1'
#
loop_
_entity.id
_entity.type
_entity.pdbx_description
1 polymer ?
#
loop_
_entity_poly.entity_id
_entity_poly.type
_entity_poly.pdbx_seq_one_letter_code
_entity_poly.pdbx_strand_id
1 'polypeptide(L)'
;AAAVRLHARVADAARHALLAAGALVGPPQAGRHLYADLGPLRSALAARDIRDAQDLEDHLGARLAMPAPGGHRFGDDFDALRVRLSTAPLLGSTQAERQESLTAPDPLELPHVHRALITFAAAFDDLRTDAAQRTEPPH
;
A
#
# COMPACT_ATOMS: atom_id res chain seq x y z
N ALA A 1 -12.12 -19.65 -8.07
CA ALA A 1 -12.96 -18.95 -7.06
C ALA A 1 -12.19 -18.61 -5.77
N ALA A 2 -11.47 -19.55 -5.14
CA ALA A 2 -10.72 -19.29 -3.90
C ALA A 2 -9.67 -18.16 -4.02
N ALA A 3 -8.82 -18.20 -5.04
CA ALA A 3 -7.82 -17.15 -5.28
C ALA A 3 -8.43 -15.74 -5.43
N VAL A 4 -9.56 -15.63 -6.15
CA VAL A 4 -10.25 -14.35 -6.34
C VAL A 4 -10.76 -13.80 -5.01
N ARG A 5 -11.37 -14.65 -4.16
CA ARG A 5 -11.83 -14.26 -2.83
C ARG A 5 -10.68 -13.86 -1.91
N LEU A 6 -9.58 -14.61 -1.95
CA LEU A 6 -8.37 -14.29 -1.19
C LEU A 6 -7.86 -12.89 -1.55
N HIS A 7 -7.60 -12.64 -2.84
CA HIS A 7 -7.12 -11.35 -3.30
C HIS A 7 -8.11 -10.23 -3.01
N ALA A 8 -9.42 -10.47 -3.12
CA ALA A 8 -10.43 -9.48 -2.77
C ALA A 8 -10.38 -9.09 -1.29
N ARG A 9 -10.29 -10.06 -0.36
CA ARG A 9 -10.17 -9.80 1.08
C ARG A 9 -8.90 -9.03 1.44
N VAL A 10 -7.77 -9.44 0.88
CA VAL A 10 -6.48 -8.78 1.13
C VAL A 10 -6.44 -7.39 0.51
N ALA A 11 -7.00 -7.21 -0.70
CA ALA A 11 -7.13 -5.90 -1.34
C ALA A 11 -8.02 -4.96 -0.52
N ASP A 12 -9.11 -5.47 0.04
CA ASP A 12 -10.00 -4.68 0.89
C ASP A 12 -9.32 -4.26 2.20
N ALA A 13 -8.58 -5.16 2.86
CA ALA A 13 -7.78 -4.83 4.05
C ALA A 13 -6.71 -3.78 3.74
N ALA A 14 -5.95 -3.94 2.65
CA ALA A 14 -4.94 -2.97 2.23
C ALA A 14 -5.56 -1.62 1.83
N ARG A 15 -6.73 -1.64 1.17
CA ARG A 15 -7.49 -0.41 0.87
C ARG A 15 -7.89 0.34 2.13
N HIS A 16 -8.40 -0.37 3.16
CA HIS A 16 -8.73 0.27 4.43
C HIS A 16 -7.52 0.95 5.07
N ALA A 17 -6.35 0.31 5.05
CA ALA A 17 -5.11 0.90 5.55
C ALA A 17 -4.70 2.17 4.78
N LEU A 18 -4.79 2.15 3.45
CA LEU A 18 -4.50 3.32 2.60
C LEU A 18 -5.46 4.49 2.87
N LEU A 19 -6.76 4.21 2.98
CA LEU A 19 -7.77 5.22 3.30
C LEU A 19 -7.55 5.82 4.69
N ALA A 20 -7.21 4.98 5.69
CA ALA A 20 -6.91 5.43 7.04
C ALA A 20 -5.66 6.34 7.09
N ALA A 21 -4.68 6.09 6.22
CA ALA A 21 -3.51 6.94 6.03
C ALA A 21 -3.81 8.24 5.25
N GLY A 22 -5.00 8.41 4.68
CA GLY A 22 -5.40 9.59 3.91
C GLY A 22 -5.13 9.53 2.41
N ALA A 23 -4.76 8.36 1.87
CA ALA A 23 -4.66 8.16 0.43
C ALA A 23 -6.06 7.97 -0.20
N LEU A 24 -6.20 8.31 -1.49
CA LEU A 24 -7.42 8.04 -2.26
C LEU A 24 -7.27 6.72 -3.01
N VAL A 25 -8.20 5.80 -2.77
CA VAL A 25 -8.19 4.47 -3.38
C VAL A 25 -9.62 4.05 -3.73
N GLY A 26 -9.84 3.79 -5.02
CA GLY A 26 -11.10 3.22 -5.49
C GLY A 26 -11.33 1.81 -4.94
N PRO A 27 -12.59 1.32 -4.92
CA PRO A 27 -12.85 -0.08 -4.58
C PRO A 27 -12.09 -1.02 -5.53
N PRO A 28 -11.57 -2.16 -5.03
CA PRO A 28 -10.90 -3.13 -5.90
C PRO A 28 -11.93 -3.74 -6.86
N GLN A 29 -11.97 -3.26 -8.11
CA GLN A 29 -13.03 -3.61 -9.08
C GLN A 29 -12.85 -5.02 -9.67
N ALA A 30 -11.61 -5.46 -9.90
CA ALA A 30 -11.24 -6.85 -10.21
C ALA A 30 -9.72 -6.87 -10.42
N GLY A 31 -8.97 -7.46 -9.51
CA GLY A 31 -7.53 -7.56 -9.71
C GLY A 31 -6.75 -7.94 -8.47
N ARG A 32 -5.46 -8.18 -8.71
CA ARG A 32 -4.45 -8.38 -7.66
C ARG A 32 -3.77 -7.07 -7.28
N HIS A 33 -4.31 -5.92 -7.72
CA HIS A 33 -3.66 -4.63 -7.60
C HIS A 33 -4.61 -3.57 -7.06
N LEU A 34 -4.04 -2.65 -6.29
CA LEU A 34 -4.66 -1.40 -5.86
C LEU A 34 -3.95 -0.25 -6.56
N TYR A 35 -4.72 0.75 -6.98
CA TYR A 35 -4.19 2.00 -7.49
C TYR A 35 -4.49 3.09 -6.49
N ALA A 36 -3.44 3.63 -5.88
CA ALA A 36 -3.54 4.59 -4.78
C ALA A 36 -3.00 5.94 -5.21
N ASP A 37 -3.76 7.00 -4.91
CA ASP A 37 -3.35 8.39 -5.07
C ASP A 37 -2.97 8.96 -3.70
N LEU A 38 -1.68 9.27 -3.53
CA LEU A 38 -1.10 9.88 -2.34
C LEU A 38 -0.95 11.40 -2.51
N GLY A 39 -1.57 12.00 -3.52
CA GLY A 39 -1.66 13.44 -3.70
C GLY A 39 -2.09 14.21 -2.44
N PRO A 40 -3.08 13.74 -1.63
CA PRO A 40 -3.41 14.39 -0.36
C PRO A 40 -2.27 14.42 0.66
N LEU A 41 -1.29 13.51 0.54
CA LEU A 41 -0.12 13.41 1.40
C LEU A 41 1.10 14.14 0.84
N ARG A 42 0.94 14.94 -0.23
CA ARG A 42 2.04 15.62 -0.93
C ARG A 42 2.96 16.40 0.01
N SER A 43 2.42 17.16 0.96
CA SER A 43 3.24 17.94 1.91
C SER A 43 4.08 17.03 2.82
N ALA A 44 3.54 15.89 3.24
CA ALA A 44 4.22 14.92 4.10
C ALA A 44 5.27 14.10 3.35
N LEU A 45 5.05 13.88 2.05
CA LEU A 45 5.99 13.24 1.13
C LEU A 45 7.14 14.20 0.78
N ALA A 46 6.85 15.45 0.45
CA ALA A 46 7.87 16.47 0.17
C ALA A 46 8.81 16.70 1.36
N ALA A 47 8.29 16.56 2.58
CA ALA A 47 9.04 16.58 3.83
C ALA A 47 10.07 15.45 3.98
N ARG A 48 10.01 14.43 3.13
CA ARG A 48 10.93 13.29 3.02
C ARG A 48 11.69 13.31 1.69
N ASP A 49 11.72 14.47 1.04
CA ASP A 49 12.27 14.69 -0.30
C ASP A 49 11.59 13.88 -1.41
N ILE A 50 10.37 13.38 -1.17
CA ILE A 50 9.57 12.66 -2.17
C ILE A 50 8.68 13.67 -2.89
N ARG A 51 9.00 13.98 -4.15
CA ARG A 51 8.30 15.03 -4.91
C ARG A 51 7.53 14.51 -6.10
N ASP A 52 7.92 13.37 -6.64
CA ASP A 52 7.34 12.79 -7.85
C ASP A 52 7.08 11.28 -7.72
N ALA A 53 6.52 10.70 -8.77
CA ALA A 53 6.16 9.29 -8.85
C ALA A 53 7.36 8.34 -8.81
N GLN A 54 8.56 8.80 -9.17
CA GLN A 54 9.78 7.99 -9.14
C GLN A 54 10.33 7.94 -7.72
N ASP A 55 10.46 9.09 -7.05
CA ASP A 55 10.85 9.16 -5.63
C ASP A 55 9.91 8.31 -4.76
N LEU A 56 8.61 8.36 -5.07
CA LEU A 56 7.58 7.62 -4.37
C LEU A 56 7.71 6.10 -4.58
N GLU A 57 8.02 5.68 -5.81
CA GLU A 57 8.29 4.28 -6.13
C GLU A 57 9.49 3.75 -5.35
N ASP A 58 10.61 4.48 -5.36
CA ASP A 58 11.84 4.09 -4.69
C ASP A 58 11.63 4.01 -3.16
N HIS A 59 10.97 5.02 -2.59
CA HIS A 59 10.67 5.06 -1.17
C HIS A 59 9.79 3.89 -0.73
N LEU A 60 8.66 3.67 -1.41
CA LEU A 60 7.72 2.61 -1.05
C LEU A 60 8.29 1.21 -1.36
N GLY A 61 9.06 1.08 -2.44
CA GLY A 61 9.76 -0.16 -2.78
C GLY A 61 10.69 -0.61 -1.66
N ALA A 62 11.50 0.31 -1.13
CA ALA A 62 12.37 0.06 0.01
C ALA A 62 11.58 -0.18 1.31
N ARG A 63 10.58 0.67 1.61
CA ARG A 63 9.84 0.63 2.88
C ARG A 63 8.93 -0.59 3.03
N LEU A 64 8.34 -1.06 1.92
CA LEU A 64 7.42 -2.20 1.91
C LEU A 64 8.12 -3.53 1.57
N ALA A 65 9.40 -3.50 1.17
CA ALA A 65 10.12 -4.65 0.63
C ALA A 65 9.36 -5.37 -0.50
N MET A 66 8.56 -4.62 -1.27
CA MET A 66 7.81 -5.12 -2.42
C MET A 66 7.71 -4.05 -3.51
N PRO A 67 7.58 -4.43 -4.79
CA PRO A 67 7.43 -3.46 -5.87
C PRO A 67 6.21 -2.56 -5.67
N ALA A 68 6.43 -1.25 -5.72
CA ALA A 68 5.41 -0.22 -5.66
C ALA A 68 5.50 0.72 -6.88
N PRO A 69 5.36 0.20 -8.11
CA PRO A 69 5.58 0.96 -9.34
C PRO A 69 4.73 2.24 -9.37
N GLY A 70 5.40 3.36 -9.67
CA GLY A 70 4.78 4.67 -9.78
C GLY A 70 3.83 4.76 -10.97
N GLY A 71 2.85 5.66 -10.88
CA GLY A 71 1.85 5.93 -11.91
C GLY A 71 2.47 6.30 -13.26
N HIS A 72 3.63 6.95 -13.24
CA HIS A 72 4.40 7.32 -14.44
C HIS A 72 4.71 6.13 -15.36
N ARG A 73 4.87 4.91 -14.81
CA ARG A 73 5.08 3.68 -15.60
C ARG A 73 3.84 3.23 -16.36
N PHE A 74 2.68 3.77 -16.02
CA PHE A 74 1.37 3.47 -16.61
C PHE A 74 0.81 4.64 -17.43
N GLY A 75 1.59 5.71 -17.61
CA GLY A 75 1.20 6.88 -18.40
C GLY A 75 0.62 8.04 -17.61
N ASP A 76 0.63 8.00 -16.27
CA ASP A 76 0.32 9.19 -15.46
C ASP A 76 1.47 10.21 -15.53
N ASP A 77 1.16 11.45 -15.16
CA ASP A 77 2.17 12.51 -15.03
C ASP A 77 3.21 12.14 -13.97
N PHE A 78 4.47 12.54 -14.18
CA PHE A 78 5.55 12.32 -13.20
C PHE A 78 5.24 12.97 -11.85
N ASP A 79 4.60 14.14 -11.84
CA ASP A 79 4.21 14.83 -10.60
C ASP A 79 3.03 14.17 -9.90
N ALA A 80 2.33 13.21 -10.53
CA ALA A 80 1.21 12.50 -9.91
C ALA A 80 1.75 11.45 -8.93
N LEU A 81 1.54 11.70 -7.63
CA LEU A 81 1.96 10.81 -6.53
C LEU A 81 1.07 9.58 -6.42
N ARG A 82 1.04 8.77 -7.48
CA ARG A 82 0.21 7.57 -7.60
C ARG A 82 1.08 6.33 -7.69
N VAL A 83 0.60 5.23 -7.12
CA VAL A 83 1.29 3.94 -7.14
C VAL A 83 0.34 2.79 -7.36
N ARG A 84 0.87 1.74 -7.99
CA ARG A 84 0.17 0.47 -8.17
C ARG A 84 0.74 -0.60 -7.25
N LEU A 85 -0.02 -1.02 -6.26
CA LEU A 85 0.40 -1.96 -5.22
C LEU A 85 -0.17 -3.35 -5.51
N SER A 86 0.67 -4.38 -5.50
CA SER A 86 0.22 -5.78 -5.64
C SER A 86 -0.19 -6.38 -4.31
N THR A 87 -1.22 -7.22 -4.30
CA THR A 87 -1.64 -8.00 -3.13
C THR A 87 -0.83 -9.29 -2.97
N ALA A 88 -0.11 -9.74 -4.01
CA ALA A 88 0.62 -11.00 -3.98
C ALA A 88 1.73 -11.05 -2.89
N PRO A 89 2.53 -9.98 -2.66
CA PRO A 89 3.52 -9.97 -1.59
C PRO A 89 2.90 -10.09 -0.18
N LEU A 90 1.64 -9.70 0.00
CA LEU A 90 0.92 -9.78 1.28
C LEU A 90 0.45 -11.21 1.60
N LEU A 91 0.52 -12.14 0.64
CA LEU A 91 0.05 -13.52 0.82
C LEU A 91 1.11 -14.46 1.40
N GLY A 92 2.36 -14.00 1.52
CA GLY A 92 3.49 -14.82 1.95
C GLY A 92 4.72 -14.62 1.09
N SER A 93 5.87 -14.69 1.74
CA SER A 93 7.20 -14.61 1.15
C SER A 93 7.57 -15.90 0.41
N THR A 94 7.12 -17.05 0.92
CA THR A 94 7.42 -18.38 0.36
C THR A 94 6.25 -18.96 -0.44
N GLN A 95 6.53 -19.97 -1.26
CA GLN A 95 5.48 -20.71 -1.95
C GLN A 95 4.55 -21.46 -0.99
N ALA A 96 5.08 -21.97 0.13
CA ALA A 96 4.31 -22.68 1.14
C ALA A 96 3.29 -21.74 1.83
N GLU A 97 3.75 -20.55 2.27
CA GLU A 97 2.88 -19.53 2.85
C GLU A 97 1.80 -19.07 1.86
N ARG A 98 2.16 -18.87 0.58
CA ARG A 98 1.18 -18.50 -0.46
C ARG A 98 0.14 -19.59 -0.70
N GLN A 99 0.54 -20.86 -0.62
CA GLN A 99 -0.38 -21.99 -0.75
C GLN A 99 -1.31 -22.10 0.47
N GLU A 100 -0.79 -21.89 1.69
CA GLU A 100 -1.58 -21.85 2.91
C GLU A 100 -2.61 -20.71 2.87
N SER A 101 -2.21 -19.52 2.45
CA SER A 101 -3.12 -18.39 2.21
C SER A 101 -4.23 -18.72 1.20
N LEU A 102 -3.93 -19.53 0.19
CA LEU A 102 -4.90 -19.95 -0.82
C LEU A 102 -5.94 -20.95 -0.30
N THR A 103 -5.56 -21.80 0.65
CA THR A 103 -6.43 -22.87 1.18
C THR A 103 -7.09 -22.53 2.51
N ALA A 104 -6.60 -21.52 3.23
CA ALA A 104 -7.15 -21.11 4.51
C ALA A 104 -8.59 -20.59 4.40
N PRO A 105 -9.50 -20.97 5.33
CA PRO A 105 -10.86 -20.43 5.37
C PRO A 105 -10.87 -18.93 5.75
N ASP A 106 -9.94 -18.53 6.63
CA ASP A 106 -9.68 -17.15 6.98
C ASP A 106 -8.20 -16.79 6.78
N PRO A 107 -7.84 -16.24 5.61
CA PRO A 107 -6.46 -15.91 5.30
C PRO A 107 -5.94 -14.68 6.04
N LEU A 108 -6.81 -13.81 6.57
CA LEU A 108 -6.38 -12.59 7.28
C LEU A 108 -5.86 -12.88 8.69
N GLU A 109 -6.29 -14.01 9.26
CA GLU A 109 -5.84 -14.52 10.57
C GLU A 109 -4.51 -15.28 10.50
N LEU A 110 -4.01 -15.57 9.29
CA LEU A 110 -2.71 -16.22 9.13
C LEU A 110 -1.58 -15.28 9.60
N PRO A 111 -0.64 -15.75 10.44
CA PRO A 111 0.40 -14.91 11.01
C PRO A 111 1.23 -14.11 9.98
N HIS A 112 1.58 -14.70 8.83
CA HIS A 112 2.35 -14.02 7.79
C HIS A 112 1.53 -12.97 7.05
N VAL A 113 0.25 -13.24 6.75
CA VAL A 113 -0.64 -12.26 6.10
C VAL A 113 -0.92 -11.10 7.03
N HIS A 114 -1.22 -11.38 8.29
CA HIS A 114 -1.47 -10.38 9.31
C HIS A 114 -0.26 -9.45 9.52
N ARG A 115 0.94 -10.03 9.67
CA ARG A 115 2.19 -9.27 9.79
C ARG A 115 2.48 -8.42 8.55
N ALA A 116 2.25 -8.96 7.36
CA ALA A 116 2.43 -8.22 6.12
C ALA A 116 1.48 -7.02 6.04
N LEU A 117 0.21 -7.20 6.43
CA LEU A 117 -0.78 -6.12 6.49
C LEU A 117 -0.47 -5.07 7.55
N ILE A 118 0.04 -5.46 8.73
CA ILE A 118 0.52 -4.51 9.74
C ILE A 118 1.68 -3.68 9.21
N THR A 119 2.66 -4.34 8.59
CA THR A 119 3.85 -3.66 8.04
C THR A 119 3.44 -2.68 6.94
N PHE A 120 2.52 -3.12 6.08
CA PHE A 120 1.91 -2.30 5.05
C PHE A 120 1.19 -1.08 5.65
N ALA A 121 0.31 -1.28 6.63
CA ALA A 121 -0.45 -0.20 7.25
C ALA A 121 0.48 0.81 7.96
N ALA A 122 1.48 0.33 8.70
CA ALA A 122 2.46 1.17 9.37
C ALA A 122 3.24 2.05 8.38
N ALA A 123 3.65 1.50 7.23
CA ALA A 123 4.36 2.28 6.21
C ALA A 123 3.57 3.48 5.70
N PHE A 124 2.24 3.38 5.59
CA PHE A 124 1.39 4.51 5.18
C PHE A 124 0.98 5.40 6.37
N ASP A 125 0.76 4.83 7.56
CA ASP A 125 0.43 5.63 8.74
C ASP A 125 1.58 6.52 9.21
N ASP A 126 2.83 6.07 9.03
CA ASP A 126 4.03 6.88 9.22
C ASP A 126 3.98 8.14 8.32
N LEU A 127 3.49 8.02 7.08
CA LEU A 127 3.35 9.14 6.16
C LEU A 127 2.38 10.20 6.70
N ARG A 128 1.25 9.74 7.26
CA ARG A 128 0.21 10.60 7.87
C ARG A 128 0.68 11.27 9.15
N THR A 129 1.32 10.53 10.04
CA THR A 129 1.70 11.00 11.38
C THR A 129 2.73 12.14 11.31
N ASP A 130 3.70 12.04 10.40
CA ASP A 130 4.66 13.14 10.16
C ASP A 130 4.00 14.39 9.55
N ALA A 131 2.89 14.22 8.81
CA ALA A 131 2.10 15.34 8.32
C ALA A 131 1.43 16.08 9.49
N ALA A 132 0.83 15.32 10.42
CA ALA A 132 0.11 15.87 11.57
C ALA A 132 1.06 16.63 12.51
N GLN A 133 2.20 16.05 12.88
CA GLN A 133 3.17 16.66 13.80
C GLN A 133 3.75 18.00 13.32
N ARG A 134 3.76 18.25 12.00
CA ARG A 134 4.27 19.50 11.42
C ARG A 134 3.22 20.58 11.22
N THR A 135 1.94 20.22 11.33
CA THR A 135 0.84 21.19 11.22
C THR A 135 0.58 21.90 12.56
N GLU A 136 1.13 21.39 13.66
CA GLU A 136 1.13 22.05 14.97
C GLU A 136 2.34 23.00 15.07
N PRO A 137 2.16 24.34 15.08
CA PRO A 137 3.26 25.26 15.33
C PRO A 137 3.73 25.14 16.78
N PRO A 138 5.03 25.39 17.08
CA PRO A 138 5.48 25.51 18.45
C PRO A 138 4.77 26.72 19.09
N HIS A 139 4.13 26.47 20.23
CA HIS A 139 3.48 27.49 21.07
C HIS A 139 4.48 28.41 21.75
#